data_AF-A0A2V9MUV7-F1
#
_entry.id   AF-A0A2V9MUV7-F1
#
_cell.length_a   1.000
_cell.length_b   1.000
_cell.length_c   1.000
_cell.angle_alpha   90.00
_cell.angle_beta   90.00
_cell.angle_gamma   90.00
#
_symmetry.space_group_name_H-M   'P 1'
#
loop_
_entity.id
_entity.type
_entity.pdbx_description
1 polymer ?
#
loop_
_entity_poly.entity_id
_entity_poly.type
_entity_poly.pdbx_seq_one_letter_code
_entity_poly.pdbx_strand_id
1 'polypeptide(L)'
;MEEKDFFHEKDEPKPAVLHCPFCRQSASYDIRWRRRTKKNSLPPHASDEDRLRFARARSYLVRIDDVATCKNPRCRKRFEITSLQSVAFL
;
A
#
# COMPACT_ATOMS: atom_id res chain seq x y z
N MET A 1 -3.61 -16.31 18.38
CA MET A 1 -2.94 -16.36 17.06
C MET A 1 -3.09 -14.98 16.45
N GLU A 2 -1.99 -14.26 16.21
CA GLU A 2 -2.06 -12.87 15.76
C GLU A 2 -2.57 -12.79 14.32
N GLU A 3 -3.45 -11.83 14.02
CA GLU A 3 -4.05 -11.62 12.68
C GLU A 3 -3.02 -11.46 11.55
N LYS A 4 -1.77 -11.11 11.90
CA LYS A 4 -0.62 -11.06 10.98
C LYS A 4 -0.22 -12.42 10.39
N ASP A 5 -0.50 -13.54 11.07
CA ASP A 5 -0.08 -14.85 10.57
C ASP A 5 -0.92 -15.33 9.38
N PHE A 6 -2.06 -14.70 9.10
CA PHE A 6 -2.99 -15.12 8.04
C PHE A 6 -2.74 -14.46 6.67
N PHE A 7 -1.83 -13.49 6.59
CA PHE A 7 -1.59 -12.73 5.36
C PHE A 7 -0.13 -12.79 4.96
N HIS A 8 0.13 -13.01 3.67
CA HIS A 8 1.45 -12.73 3.11
C HIS A 8 1.57 -11.23 2.86
N GLU A 9 2.40 -10.57 3.67
CA GLU A 9 2.79 -9.19 3.44
C GLU A 9 4.02 -9.17 2.53
N LYS A 10 3.89 -8.59 1.35
CA LYS A 10 5.02 -8.37 0.43
C LYS A 10 5.08 -6.91 0.06
N ASP A 11 6.21 -6.26 0.30
CA ASP A 11 6.46 -4.93 -0.23
C ASP A 11 6.86 -5.00 -1.71
N GLU A 12 6.30 -4.09 -2.50
CA GLU A 12 6.54 -3.93 -3.92
C GLU A 12 6.58 -2.43 -4.25
N PRO A 13 7.67 -1.92 -4.84
CA PRO A 13 7.68 -0.57 -5.36
C PRO A 13 6.81 -0.50 -6.61
N LYS A 14 5.86 0.44 -6.66
CA LYS A 14 5.10 0.76 -7.86
C LYS A 14 5.42 2.18 -8.32
N PRO A 15 5.83 2.37 -9.58
CA PRO A 15 6.01 3.70 -10.14
C PRO A 15 4.65 4.38 -10.30
N ALA A 16 4.53 5.60 -9.80
CA ALA A 16 3.35 6.43 -9.98
C ALA A 16 3.76 7.85 -10.38
N VAL A 17 3.00 8.42 -11.31
CA VAL A 17 3.20 9.81 -11.71
C VAL A 17 2.53 10.70 -10.67
N LEU A 18 3.31 11.50 -9.96
CA LEU A 18 2.81 12.45 -8.97
C LEU A 18 3.03 13.88 -9.44
N HIS A 19 2.06 14.72 -9.11
CA HIS A 19 2.11 16.15 -9.36
C HIS A 19 2.58 16.89 -8.10
N CYS A 20 3.67 17.64 -8.20
CA CYS A 20 4.16 18.43 -7.09
C CYS A 20 3.32 19.71 -6.92
N PRO A 21 2.67 19.96 -5.76
CA PRO A 21 1.85 21.15 -5.56
C PRO A 21 2.66 22.46 -5.55
N PHE A 22 3.98 22.38 -5.30
CA PHE A 22 4.85 23.55 -5.20
C PHE A 22 5.37 24.04 -6.56
N CYS A 23 5.82 23.14 -7.43
CA CYS A 23 6.39 23.50 -8.74
C CYS A 23 5.53 23.06 -9.92
N ARG A 24 4.38 22.43 -9.65
CA ARG A 24 3.41 21.92 -10.64
C ARG A 24 3.99 21.01 -11.72
N GLN A 25 5.08 20.31 -11.38
CA GLN A 25 5.68 19.35 -12.28
C GLN A 25 5.22 17.94 -11.95
N SER A 26 4.95 17.19 -13.00
CA SER A 26 4.62 15.78 -12.94
C SER A 26 5.89 14.96 -13.16
N ALA A 27 6.18 14.05 -12.25
CA ALA A 27 7.32 13.13 -12.38
C ALA A 27 6.93 11.74 -11.88
N SER A 28 7.67 10.73 -12.30
CA SER A 28 7.48 9.34 -11.85
C SER A 28 8.23 9.12 -10.53
N TYR A 29 7.51 8.65 -9.51
CA TYR A 29 8.04 8.32 -8.19
C TYR A 29 7.79 6.85 -7.88
N ASP A 30 8.80 6.18 -7.37
CA ASP A 30 8.70 4.80 -6.91
C ASP A 30 8.15 4.78 -5.50
N ILE A 31 6.87 4.45 -5.38
CA ILE A 31 6.14 4.44 -4.12
C ILE A 31 6.12 3.00 -3.62
N ARG A 32 6.45 2.77 -2.35
CA ARG A 32 6.40 1.44 -1.76
C ARG A 32 4.96 1.10 -1.41
N TRP A 33 4.49 -0.01 -1.94
CA TRP A 33 3.20 -0.59 -1.61
C TRP A 33 3.43 -1.89 -0.86
N ARG A 34 2.65 -2.12 0.19
CA ARG A 34 2.58 -3.40 0.88
C ARG A 34 1.36 -4.16 0.39
N ARG A 35 1.59 -5.20 -0.40
CA ARG A 35 0.57 -6.16 -0.80
C ARG A 35 0.27 -7.08 0.37
N ARG A 36 -0.97 -7.06 0.82
CA ARG A 36 -1.50 -8.04 1.78
C ARG A 36 -2.31 -9.05 1.00
N THR A 37 -1.69 -10.19 0.73
CA THR A 37 -2.33 -11.31 0.04
C THR A 37 -2.90 -12.28 1.07
N LYS A 38 -4.18 -12.60 0.95
CA LYS A 38 -4.84 -13.62 1.77
C LYS A 38 -4.16 -14.98 1.55
N LYS A 39 -3.75 -15.68 2.63
CA LYS A 39 -3.23 -17.05 2.53
C LYS A 39 -4.32 -17.99 2.00
N ASN A 40 -3.93 -19.05 1.29
CA ASN A 40 -4.89 -19.98 0.69
C ASN A 40 -5.55 -20.92 1.72
N SER A 41 -4.95 -21.06 2.91
CA SER A 41 -5.45 -21.95 3.97
C SER A 41 -5.37 -21.28 5.33
N LEU A 42 -6.42 -21.49 6.13
CA LEU A 42 -6.47 -21.10 7.54
C LEU A 42 -5.77 -22.18 8.37
N PRO A 43 -4.96 -21.81 9.38
CA PRO A 43 -4.43 -22.77 10.34
C PRO A 43 -5.56 -23.61 10.97
N PRO A 44 -5.31 -24.91 11.22
CA PRO A 44 -6.35 -25.88 11.60
C PRO A 44 -7.08 -25.57 12.93
N HIS A 45 -6.58 -24.62 13.71
CA HIS A 45 -7.17 -24.16 14.98
C HIS A 45 -7.84 -22.77 14.88
N ALA A 46 -8.17 -22.30 13.68
CA ALA A 46 -8.85 -21.01 13.49
C ALA A 46 -10.31 -21.06 13.96
N SER A 47 -10.70 -20.08 14.79
CA SER A 47 -12.06 -19.94 15.33
C SER A 47 -13.07 -19.61 14.23
N ASP A 48 -14.36 -19.77 14.53
CA ASP A 48 -15.44 -19.50 13.56
C ASP A 48 -15.45 -18.02 13.10
N GLU A 49 -15.09 -17.08 13.99
CA GLU A 49 -14.88 -15.67 13.64
C GLU A 49 -13.76 -15.44 12.61
N ASP A 50 -12.64 -16.17 12.74
CA ASP A 50 -11.52 -16.07 11.81
C ASP A 50 -11.91 -16.57 10.41
N ARG A 51 -12.77 -17.59 10.34
CA ARG A 51 -13.31 -18.11 9.07
C ARG A 51 -14.19 -17.08 8.38
N LEU A 52 -15.05 -16.37 9.12
CA LEU A 52 -15.90 -15.31 8.61
C LEU A 52 -15.09 -14.10 8.14
N ARG A 53 -14.10 -13.66 8.92
CA ARG A 53 -13.18 -12.57 8.54
C ARG A 53 -12.38 -12.95 7.31
N PHE A 54 -11.89 -14.18 7.22
CA PHE A 54 -11.19 -14.70 6.07
C PHE A 54 -12.08 -14.75 4.83
N ALA A 55 -13.32 -15.22 4.92
CA ALA A 55 -14.26 -15.24 3.81
C ALA A 55 -14.51 -13.84 3.22
N ARG A 56 -14.57 -12.82 4.08
CA ARG A 56 -14.75 -11.41 3.67
C ARG A 56 -13.46 -10.70 3.27
N ALA A 57 -12.30 -11.19 3.71
CA ALA A 57 -11.02 -10.59 3.41
C ALA A 57 -10.71 -10.67 1.90
N ARG A 58 -10.50 -9.50 1.29
CA ARG A 58 -9.95 -9.35 -0.06
C ARG A 58 -8.47 -9.03 0.03
N SER A 59 -7.72 -9.38 -1.00
CA SER A 59 -6.34 -8.93 -1.14
C SER A 59 -6.32 -7.44 -1.45
N TYR A 60 -5.48 -6.66 -0.77
CA TYR A 60 -5.36 -5.23 -1.00
C TYR A 60 -3.90 -4.78 -0.91
N LEU A 61 -3.62 -3.65 -1.54
CA LEU A 61 -2.36 -2.94 -1.50
C LEU A 61 -2.52 -1.76 -0.53
N VAL A 62 -1.59 -1.62 0.40
CA VAL A 62 -1.49 -0.45 1.28
C VAL A 62 -0.28 0.36 0.87
N ARG A 63 -0.48 1.65 0.62
CA ARG A 63 0.64 2.56 0.37
C ARG A 63 1.42 2.77 1.67
N ILE A 64 2.74 2.63 1.61
CA ILE A 64 3.63 2.83 2.76
C ILE A 64 4.22 4.24 2.77
N ASP A 65 4.53 4.80 1.60
CA ASP A 65 5.02 6.17 1.52
C ASP A 65 3.85 7.16 1.45
N ASP A 66 3.72 8.01 2.46
CA ASP A 66 2.75 9.11 2.46
C ASP A 66 3.33 10.43 1.95
N VAL A 67 4.66 10.53 1.88
CA VAL A 67 5.38 11.73 1.43
C VAL A 67 6.35 11.40 0.30
N ALA A 68 6.39 12.26 -0.72
CA ALA A 68 7.36 12.20 -1.79
C ALA A 68 8.22 13.47 -1.79
N THR A 69 9.51 13.32 -2.09
CA THR A 69 10.41 14.47 -2.29
C THR A 69 10.44 14.83 -3.77
N CYS A 70 10.13 16.06 -4.12
CA CYS A 70 10.10 16.48 -5.52
C CYS A 70 11.44 16.22 -6.23
N LYS A 71 11.40 15.51 -7.37
CA LYS A 71 12.59 15.21 -8.19
C LYS A 71 13.18 16.44 -8.88
N ASN A 72 12.47 17.57 -8.92
CA ASN A 72 12.99 18.81 -9.48
C ASN A 72 14.09 19.39 -8.56
N PRO A 73 15.34 19.57 -9.04
CA PRO A 73 16.44 20.10 -8.24
C PRO A 73 16.19 21.52 -7.71
N ARG A 74 15.34 22.32 -8.38
CA ARG A 74 14.97 23.68 -7.93
C ARG A 74 13.94 23.68 -6.80
N CYS A 75 13.11 22.65 -6.70
CA CYS A 75 12.06 22.57 -5.68
C CYS A 75 12.53 21.78 -4.47
N ARG A 76 12.90 20.50 -4.66
CA ARG A 76 13.30 19.54 -3.60
C ARG A 76 12.41 19.51 -2.35
N LYS A 77 11.21 20.10 -2.39
CA LYS A 77 10.26 20.10 -1.29
C LYS A 77 9.63 18.72 -1.14
N ARG A 78 9.35 18.35 0.10
CA ARG A 78 8.52 17.20 0.44
C ARG A 78 7.06 17.60 0.33
N PHE A 79 6.25 16.75 -0.28
CA PHE A 79 4.82 16.93 -0.40
C PHE A 79 4.12 15.61 -0.09
N GLU A 80 2.90 15.71 0.43
CA GLU A 80 2.06 14.56 0.70
C GLU A 80 1.47 14.02 -0.60
N ILE A 81 1.41 12.70 -0.70
CA ILE A 81 0.89 12.01 -1.88
C ILE A 81 -0.64 11.99 -1.78
N THR A 82 -1.31 13.07 -2.16
CA THR A 82 -2.79 13.16 -2.12
C THR A 82 -3.45 12.58 -3.38
N SER A 83 -2.71 12.49 -4.48
CA SER A 83 -3.24 12.03 -5.78
C SER A 83 -3.42 10.52 -5.88
N LEU A 84 -2.95 9.75 -4.90
CA LEU A 84 -3.12 8.30 -4.85
C LEU A 84 -3.91 7.91 -3.61
N GLN A 85 -4.74 6.89 -3.76
CA GLN A 85 -5.42 6.27 -2.63
C GLN A 85 -4.40 5.55 -1.74
N SER A 86 -4.61 5.60 -0.42
CA SER A 86 -3.77 4.89 0.55
C SER A 86 -4.01 3.38 0.55
N VAL A 87 -5.18 2.95 0.06
CA VAL A 87 -5.57 1.54 -0.07
C VAL A 87 -6.11 1.31 -1.47
N ALA A 88 -5.58 0.31 -2.17
CA ALA A 88 -6.11 -0.16 -3.45
C ALA A 88 -6.51 -1.63 -3.32
N PHE A 89 -7.77 -1.95 -3.56
CA PHE A 89 -8.24 -3.33 -3.61
C PHE A 89 -7.78 -3.98 -4.93
N LEU A 90 -7.31 -5.23 -4.84
CA LEU A 90 -6.96 -6.06 -6.01
C LEU A 90 -8.19 -6.78 -6.56
#